data_AF-W4LQD1-F1
#
_entry.id   AF-W4LQD1-F1
#
_cell.length_a   1.000
_cell.length_b   1.000
_cell.length_c   1.000
_cell.angle_alpha   90.00
_cell.angle_beta   90.00
_cell.angle_gamma   90.00
#
_symmetry.space_group_name_H-M   'P 1'
#
loop_
_entity.id
_entity.type
_entity.pdbx_description
1 polymer ?
#
loop_
_entity_poly.entity_id
_entity_poly.type
_entity_poly.pdbx_seq_one_letter_code
_entity_poly.pdbx_strand_id
1 'polypeptide(L)' 'MPRITIEFSDQLDDILKDLAKEGNTTKVEVIRRALALYNYVNKEVKHKDLKLAVTNDDDQLLKEIVLDL' A
#
# COMPACT_ATOMS: atom_id res chain seq x y z
N MET A 1 0.77 -23.12 -2.63
CA MET A 1 0.63 -21.75 -3.16
C MET A 1 1.76 -21.48 -4.14
N PRO A 2 1.52 -20.75 -5.24
CA PRO A 2 2.59 -20.28 -6.11
C PRO A 2 3.63 -19.52 -5.28
N ARG A 3 4.91 -19.80 -5.53
CA ARG A 3 6.04 -19.17 -4.85
C ARG A 3 6.76 -18.28 -5.87
N ILE A 4 6.98 -17.03 -5.50
CA ILE A 4 7.79 -16.08 -6.25
C ILE A 4 8.98 -15.68 -5.38
N THR A 5 10.14 -15.53 -5.99
CA THR A 5 11.31 -14.91 -5.37
C THR A 5 11.44 -13.51 -5.94
N ILE A 6 11.56 -12.52 -5.06
CA ILE A 6 11.74 -11.13 -5.43
C ILE A 6 13.00 -10.66 -4.71
N GLU A 7 13.91 -10.05 -5.45
CA GLU A 7 15.07 -9.38 -4.86
C GLU A 7 14.70 -7.93 -4.53
N PHE A 8 15.02 -7.52 -3.31
CA PHE A 8 14.78 -6.17 -2.82
C PHE A 8 16.13 -5.50 -2.55
N SER A 9 16.18 -4.18 -2.68
CA SER A 9 17.28 -3.41 -2.08
C SER A 9 17.21 -3.51 -0.56
N ASP A 10 18.35 -3.35 0.11
CA ASP A 10 18.42 -3.40 1.58
C ASP A 10 17.44 -2.40 2.23
N GLN A 11 17.34 -1.19 1.66
CA GLN A 11 16.42 -0.16 2.12
C GLN A 11 14.95 -0.61 2.08
N LEU A 12 14.53 -1.27 1.00
CA LEU A 12 13.16 -1.74 0.87
C LEU A 12 12.90 -2.95 1.78
N ASP A 13 13.90 -3.81 1.96
CA ASP A 13 13.81 -4.92 2.90
C ASP A 13 13.62 -4.44 4.35
N ASP A 14 14.30 -3.37 4.74
CA ASP A 14 14.15 -2.76 6.06
C ASP A 14 12.77 -2.13 6.26
N ILE A 15 12.25 -1.41 5.25
CA ILE A 15 10.86 -0.92 5.28
C ILE A 15 9.87 -2.07 5.47
N LEU A 16 10.05 -3.20 4.75
CA LEU A 16 9.20 -4.37 4.90
C LEU A 16 9.33 -5.02 6.28
N LYS A 17 10.53 -5.04 6.89
CA LYS A 17 10.73 -5.54 8.27
C LYS A 17 9.99 -4.68 9.27
N ASP A 18 10.11 -3.36 9.17
CA ASP A 18 9.50 -2.42 10.12
C ASP A 18 7.98 -2.50 10.05
N LEU A 19 7.39 -2.46 8.85
CA LEU A 19 5.95 -2.62 8.66
C LEU A 19 5.44 -3.98 9.16
N ALA A 20 6.20 -5.05 8.94
CA ALA A 20 5.84 -6.37 9.44
C ALA A 20 5.86 -6.42 10.98
N LYS A 21 6.86 -5.78 11.60
CA LYS A 21 6.99 -5.71 13.06
C LYS A 21 5.87 -4.88 13.70
N GLU A 22 5.61 -3.68 13.18
CA GLU A 22 4.55 -2.79 13.66
C GLU A 22 3.17 -3.44 13.53
N GLY A 23 2.92 -4.10 12.39
CA GLY A 23 1.66 -4.79 12.11
C GLY A 23 1.52 -6.18 12.74
N ASN A 24 2.49 -6.63 13.55
CA ASN A 24 2.58 -7.99 14.08
C ASN A 24 2.28 -9.07 13.01
N THR A 25 2.94 -8.96 11.86
CA THR A 25 2.67 -9.75 10.67
C THR A 25 3.95 -10.15 9.93
N THR A 26 3.84 -10.70 8.72
CA THR A 26 4.99 -11.13 7.91
C THR A 26 5.20 -10.18 6.72
N LYS A 27 6.44 -10.11 6.20
CA LYS A 27 6.75 -9.36 4.98
C LYS A 27 5.85 -9.76 3.79
N VAL A 28 5.54 -11.06 3.68
CA VAL A 28 4.66 -11.59 2.63
C VAL A 28 3.23 -11.02 2.77
N GLU A 29 2.73 -10.90 3.98
CA GLU A 29 1.41 -10.31 4.24
C GLU A 29 1.41 -8.80 3.98
N VAL A 30 2.48 -8.09 4.31
CA VAL A 30 2.66 -6.67 3.95
C VAL A 30 2.60 -6.49 2.43
N ILE A 31 3.37 -7.28 1.66
CA ILE A 31 3.37 -7.23 0.19
C ILE A 31 1.98 -7.54 -0.36
N ARG A 32 1.29 -8.56 0.19
CA ARG A 32 -0.07 -8.93 -0.23
C ARG A 32 -1.05 -7.77 -0.05
N ARG A 33 -1.01 -7.09 1.10
CA ARG A 33 -1.86 -5.93 1.39
C ARG A 33 -1.54 -4.74 0.49
N ALA A 34 -0.25 -4.47 0.25
CA ALA A 34 0.18 -3.42 -0.66
C ALA A 34 -0.32 -3.65 -2.10
N LEU A 35 -0.21 -4.87 -2.62
CA LEU A 35 -0.74 -5.24 -3.94
C LEU A 35 -2.28 -5.14 -4.01
N ALA A 36 -2.97 -5.56 -2.95
CA ALA A 36 -4.43 -5.45 -2.88
C ALA A 36 -4.88 -3.97 -2.90
N LEU A 37 -4.21 -3.11 -2.13
CA LEU A 37 -4.45 -1.68 -2.10
C LEU A 37 -4.17 -1.05 -3.47
N TYR A 38 -3.02 -1.37 -4.08
CA TYR A 38 -2.67 -0.89 -5.42
C TYR A 38 -3.75 -1.25 -6.45
N ASN A 39 -4.19 -2.51 -6.47
CA ASN A 39 -5.23 -2.98 -7.39
C ASN A 39 -6.58 -2.30 -7.15
N TYR A 40 -6.96 -2.09 -5.88
CA TYR A 40 -8.20 -1.39 -5.54
C TYR A 40 -8.15 0.06 -6.01
N VAL A 41 -7.10 0.78 -5.62
CA VAL A 41 -6.93 2.20 -5.96
C VAL A 41 -6.85 2.39 -7.46
N ASN A 42 -6.08 1.57 -8.17
CA ASN A 42 -5.97 1.65 -9.63
C ASN A 42 -7.34 1.45 -10.32
N LYS A 43 -8.18 0.54 -9.80
CA LYS A 43 -9.53 0.31 -10.36
C LYS A 43 -10.48 1.46 -10.07
N GLU A 44 -10.46 2.01 -8.85
CA GLU A 44 -11.39 3.04 -8.44
C GLU A 44 -11.00 4.43 -8.99
N VAL A 45 -9.71 4.79 -8.92
CA VAL A 45 -9.21 6.10 -9.37
C VAL A 45 -9.21 6.21 -10.90
N LYS A 46 -8.65 5.23 -11.63
CA LYS A 46 -8.54 5.35 -13.10
C LYS A 46 -9.87 5.15 -13.83
N HIS A 47 -10.81 4.38 -13.29
CA HIS A 47 -12.06 4.07 -14.01
C HIS A 47 -13.25 4.94 -13.63
N LYS A 48 -13.18 5.68 -12.51
CA LYS A 48 -14.32 6.46 -12.01
C LYS A 48 -14.02 7.94 -11.76
N ASP A 49 -12.87 8.45 -12.22
CA ASP A 49 -12.41 9.83 -11.97
C ASP A 49 -12.46 10.23 -10.48
N LEU A 50 -12.12 9.28 -9.60
CA LEU A 50 -12.10 9.50 -8.15
C LEU A 50 -10.70 9.89 -7.69
N LYS A 51 -10.62 10.64 -6.59
CA LYS A 51 -9.36 11.05 -5.96
C LYS A 51 -9.11 10.22 -4.70
N LEU A 52 -7.83 9.93 -4.41
CA LEU A 52 -7.43 9.32 -3.15
C LEU A 52 -7.11 10.42 -2.12
N ALA A 53 -7.59 10.26 -0.89
CA ALA A 53 -7.42 11.25 0.18
C ALA A 53 -7.14 10.59 1.52
N VAL A 54 -6.41 11.30 2.38
CA VAL A 54 -6.26 10.99 3.81
C VAL A 54 -7.17 11.91 4.59
N THR A 55 -8.07 11.34 5.39
CA THR A 55 -8.94 12.04 6.32
C THR A 55 -8.55 11.71 7.76
N ASN A 56 -8.93 12.58 8.70
CA ASN A 56 -8.89 12.24 10.13
C ASN A 56 -10.22 11.59 10.56
N ASP A 57 -10.33 11.27 11.85
CA ASP A 57 -11.53 10.65 12.44
C ASP A 57 -12.78 11.56 12.40
N ASP A 58 -12.59 12.87 12.18
CA ASP A 58 -13.65 13.86 12.03
C ASP A 58 -14.05 14.08 10.54
N ASP A 59 -13.64 13.18 9.64
CA ASP A 59 -13.82 13.26 8.19
C ASP A 59 -13.22 14.51 7.52
N GLN A 60 -12.32 15.22 8.20
CA GLN A 60 -11.64 16.37 7.64
C GLN A 60 -10.53 15.92 6.68
N LEU A 61 -10.53 16.49 5.49
CA LEU A 61 -9.49 16.26 4.49
C LEU A 61 -8.15 16.80 4.98
N LEU A 62 -7.20 15.91 5.26
CA LEU A 62 -5.84 16.27 5.63
C LEU A 62 -4.97 16.45 4.39
N LYS A 63 -5.11 15.56 3.40
CA LYS A 63 -4.27 15.56 2.20
C LYS A 63 -4.91 14.79 1.04
N GLU A 64 -4.86 15.37 -0.15
CA GLU A 64 -5.12 14.65 -1.41
C GLU A 64 -3.84 13.94 -1.85
N ILE A 65 -3.94 12.65 -2.18
CA ILE A 65 -2.85 11.85 -2.72
C ILE A 65 -2.99 11.82 -4.24
N VAL A 66 -2.08 12.49 -4.92
CA VAL A 66 -1.92 12.38 -6.37
C VAL A 66 -1.01 11.20 -6.65
N LEU A 67 -1.59 10.15 -7.24
CA LEU A 67 -0.86 8.98 -7.68
C LEU A 67 -0.51 9.17 -9.17
N ASP A 68 0.74 9.53 -9.45
CA ASP A 68 1.31 9.40 -10.80
C ASP A 68 1.51 7.90 -11.07
N LEU A 69 0.47 7.25 -11.61
CA LEU A 69 0.42 5.81 -11.94
C LEU A 69 0.45 5.54 -13.44
#